data_AF-A0A7U9T699-F1
#
_entry.id   AF-A0A7U9T699-F1
#
_cell.length_a   1.000
_cell.length_b   1.000
_cell.length_c   1.000
_cell.angle_alpha   90.00
_cell.angle_beta   90.00
_cell.angle_gamma   90.00
#
_symmetry.space_group_name_H-M   'P 1'
#
loop_
_entity.id
_entity.type
_entity.pdbx_description
1 polymer ?
#
loop_
_entity_poly.entity_id
_entity_poly.type
_entity_poly.pdbx_seq_one_letter_code
_entity_poly.pdbx_strand_id
1 'polypeptide(L)'
;MLDNQIGALTENFVKSIKDTDIYQKYYYQLGKIKKTPELFERVNEFRHRNFEIQNTSQINELYDKMDAFEKEYETFRESPVVDDFLRAELAFCRMMQEIYVIITEELNFE
;
A
#
# COMPACT_ATOMS: atom_id res chain seq x y z
N MET A 1 -11.85 -5.05 24.60
CA MET A 1 -11.35 -6.29 23.96
C MET A 1 -12.19 -6.50 22.72
N LEU A 2 -11.57 -6.80 21.56
CA LEU A 2 -12.33 -7.30 20.42
C LEU A 2 -13.08 -8.55 20.86
N ASP A 3 -14.33 -8.70 20.41
CA ASP A 3 -15.08 -9.94 20.61
C ASP A 3 -14.20 -11.13 20.17
N ASN A 4 -14.09 -12.17 21.00
CA ASN A 4 -13.17 -13.28 20.75
C ASN A 4 -13.44 -13.97 19.39
N GLN A 5 -14.68 -13.97 18.90
CA GLN A 5 -15.01 -14.51 17.58
C GLN A 5 -14.52 -13.59 16.47
N ILE A 6 -14.73 -12.28 16.59
CA ILE A 6 -14.25 -11.29 15.63
C ILE A 6 -12.71 -11.25 15.61
N GLY A 7 -12.06 -11.39 16.76
CA GLY A 7 -10.61 -11.50 16.86
C GLY A 7 -10.07 -12.67 16.03
N ALA A 8 -10.61 -13.88 16.25
CA ALA A 8 -10.20 -15.08 15.51
C ALA A 8 -10.49 -14.98 14.00
N LEU A 9 -11.63 -14.40 13.60
CA LEU A 9 -11.95 -14.18 12.18
C LEU A 9 -11.00 -13.17 11.54
N THR A 10 -10.65 -12.11 12.26
CA THR A 10 -9.69 -11.10 11.79
C THR A 10 -8.29 -11.71 11.62
N GLU A 11 -7.85 -12.56 12.55
CA GLU A 11 -6.56 -13.27 12.43
C GLU A 11 -6.53 -14.19 11.20
N ASN A 12 -7.61 -14.93 10.96
CA ASN A 12 -7.74 -15.77 9.76
C ASN A 12 -7.76 -14.93 8.48
N PHE A 13 -8.46 -13.80 8.47
CA PHE A 13 -8.50 -12.88 7.33
C PHE A 13 -7.10 -12.31 7.02
N VAL A 14 -6.37 -11.87 8.04
CA VAL A 14 -4.98 -11.41 7.90
C VAL A 14 -4.08 -12.53 7.36
N LYS A 15 -4.28 -13.77 7.81
CA LYS A 15 -3.52 -14.91 7.29
C LYS A 15 -3.81 -15.12 5.80
N SER A 16 -5.07 -15.09 5.39
CA SER A 16 -5.46 -15.18 3.98
C SER A 16 -4.84 -14.07 3.13
N ILE A 17 -4.81 -12.83 3.65
CA ILE A 17 -4.13 -11.71 2.98
C ILE A 17 -2.63 -12.01 2.80
N LYS A 18 -1.97 -12.54 3.84
CA LYS A 18 -0.54 -12.89 3.78
C LYS A 18 -0.23 -14.02 2.79
N ASP A 19 -1.19 -14.91 2.57
CA ASP A 19 -1.06 -16.02 1.62
C ASP A 19 -1.34 -15.58 0.17
N THR A 20 -1.81 -14.35 -0.07
CA THR A 20 -1.98 -13.83 -1.44
C THR A 20 -0.65 -13.60 -2.14
N ASP A 21 -0.64 -13.87 -3.45
CA ASP A 21 0.50 -13.53 -4.33
C ASP A 21 0.87 -12.04 -4.25
N ILE A 22 -0.12 -11.17 -4.03
CA ILE A 22 0.06 -9.72 -3.93
C ILE A 22 0.92 -9.38 -2.71
N TYR A 23 0.56 -9.89 -1.53
CA TYR A 23 1.33 -9.66 -0.31
C TYR A 23 2.73 -10.29 -0.38
N GLN A 24 2.83 -11.52 -0.89
CA GLN A 24 4.11 -12.22 -1.02
C GLN A 24 5.07 -11.49 -1.98
N LYS A 25 4.57 -11.01 -3.13
CA LYS A 25 5.36 -10.20 -4.07
C LYS A 25 5.82 -8.89 -3.44
N TYR A 26 4.94 -8.18 -2.75
CA TYR A 26 5.32 -6.96 -2.03
C TYR A 26 6.42 -7.24 -0.99
N TYR A 27 6.27 -8.28 -0.17
CA TYR A 27 7.26 -8.63 0.84
C TYR A 27 8.60 -9.05 0.22
N TYR A 28 8.58 -9.79 -0.88
CA TYR A 28 9.76 -10.17 -1.62
C TYR A 28 10.53 -8.97 -2.18
N GLN A 29 9.82 -8.02 -2.82
CA GLN A 29 10.45 -6.81 -3.33
C GLN A 29 10.95 -5.89 -2.20
N LEU A 30 10.22 -5.81 -1.08
CA LEU A 30 10.67 -5.10 0.12
C LEU A 30 12.00 -5.68 0.64
N GLY A 31 12.14 -7.01 0.63
CA GLY A 31 13.37 -7.70 0.99
C GLY A 31 14.54 -7.37 0.06
N LYS A 32 14.29 -7.13 -1.23
CA LYS A 32 15.32 -6.68 -2.18
C LYS A 32 15.74 -5.24 -1.92
N ILE A 33 14.79 -4.32 -1.74
CA ILE A 33 15.10 -2.90 -1.50
C ILE A 33 15.86 -2.72 -0.18
N LYS A 34 15.53 -3.49 0.86
CA LYS A 34 16.26 -3.46 2.13
C LYS A 34 17.74 -3.84 2.02
N LYS A 35 18.17 -4.52 0.95
CA LYS A 35 19.60 -4.80 0.72
C LYS A 35 20.38 -3.57 0.26
N THR A 36 19.70 -2.54 -0.21
CA THR A 36 20.30 -1.30 -0.70
C THR A 36 19.80 -0.13 0.14
N PRO A 37 20.53 0.30 1.18
CA PRO A 37 20.06 1.32 2.12
C PRO A 37 19.73 2.66 1.45
N GLU A 38 20.49 3.09 0.43
CA GLU A 38 20.18 4.32 -0.33
C GLU A 38 18.82 4.26 -1.07
N LEU A 39 18.46 3.10 -1.63
CA LEU A 39 17.16 2.91 -2.27
C LEU A 39 16.05 2.82 -1.24
N PHE A 40 16.31 2.16 -0.10
CA PHE A 40 15.36 2.07 0.99
C PHE A 40 15.01 3.45 1.55
N GLU A 41 15.98 4.34 1.71
CA GLU A 41 15.77 5.70 2.19
C GLU A 41 14.88 6.50 1.24
N ARG A 42 15.17 6.47 -0.07
CA ARG A 42 14.34 7.14 -1.09
C ARG A 42 12.92 6.58 -1.17
N VAL A 43 12.76 5.26 -1.04
CA VAL A 43 11.44 4.62 -0.96
C VAL A 43 10.70 5.07 0.30
N ASN A 44 11.41 5.26 1.41
CA ASN A 44 10.80 5.71 2.66
C ASN A 44 10.34 7.17 2.56
N GLU A 45 11.11 8.04 1.90
CA GLU A 45 10.68 9.41 1.55
C GLU A 45 9.45 9.39 0.65
N PHE A 46 9.46 8.52 -0.38
CA PHE A 46 8.30 8.33 -1.24
C PHE A 46 7.07 7.93 -0.43
N ARG A 47 7.18 6.93 0.45
CA ARG A 47 6.10 6.49 1.33
C ARG A 47 5.58 7.61 2.23
N HIS A 48 6.48 8.42 2.77
CA HIS A 48 6.10 9.54 3.62
C HIS A 48 5.27 10.56 2.85
N ARG A 49 5.75 11.00 1.67
CA ARG A 49 4.98 11.89 0.79
C ARG A 49 3.66 11.28 0.36
N ASN A 50 3.64 9.99 0.03
CA ASN A 50 2.41 9.30 -0.39
C ASN A 50 1.37 9.26 0.75
N PHE A 51 1.83 9.02 1.99
CA PHE A 51 0.99 9.09 3.18
C PHE A 51 0.49 10.51 3.47
N GLU A 52 1.34 11.52 3.32
CA GLU A 52 0.92 12.92 3.46
C GLU A 52 -0.15 13.29 2.42
N ILE A 53 0.03 12.91 1.16
CA ILE A 53 -0.95 13.13 0.09
C ILE A 53 -2.28 12.47 0.44
N GLN A 54 -2.26 11.22 0.92
CA GLN A 54 -3.46 10.48 1.30
C GLN A 54 -4.19 11.05 2.52
N ASN A 55 -3.48 11.62 3.50
CA ASN A 55 -4.11 12.20 4.69
C ASN A 55 -4.57 13.64 4.52
N THR A 56 -3.92 14.40 3.65
CA THR A 56 -4.20 15.85 3.48
C THR A 56 -5.14 16.14 2.32
N SER A 57 -5.39 15.18 1.43
CA SER A 57 -6.21 15.40 0.24
C SER A 57 -7.62 14.87 0.42
N GLN A 58 -8.59 15.70 0.05
CA GLN A 58 -9.98 15.27 -0.14
C GLN A 58 -10.03 14.24 -1.29
N ILE A 59 -10.96 13.28 -1.23
CA ILE A 59 -11.08 12.15 -2.19
C ILE A 59 -11.05 12.62 -3.66
N ASN A 60 -11.65 13.79 -3.96
CA ASN A 60 -11.70 14.35 -5.30
C ASN A 60 -10.36 14.95 -5.79
N GLU A 61 -9.48 15.40 -4.89
CA GLU A 61 -8.14 15.93 -5.24
C GLU A 61 -7.05 14.86 -5.16
N LEU A 62 -7.37 13.71 -4.56
CA LEU A 62 -6.43 12.64 -4.34
C LEU A 62 -5.92 12.04 -5.65
N TYR A 63 -6.81 11.86 -6.64
CA TYR A 63 -6.46 11.33 -7.95
C TYR A 63 -5.47 12.24 -8.70
N ASP A 64 -5.72 13.55 -8.77
CA ASP A 64 -4.84 14.49 -9.46
C ASP A 64 -3.46 14.62 -8.76
N LYS A 65 -3.45 14.60 -7.42
CA LYS A 65 -2.20 14.63 -6.64
C LYS A 65 -1.42 13.33 -6.74
N MET A 66 -2.10 12.18 -6.82
CA MET A 66 -1.46 10.89 -7.06
C MET A 66 -0.85 10.83 -8.47
N ASP A 67 -1.55 11.31 -9.51
CA ASP A 67 -1.02 11.35 -10.87
C ASP A 67 0.19 12.30 -10.99
N ALA A 68 0.14 13.46 -10.34
CA ALA A 68 1.27 14.39 -10.29
C ALA A 68 2.49 13.78 -9.56
N PHE A 69 2.24 13.09 -8.45
CA PHE A 69 3.25 12.40 -7.67
C PHE A 69 3.88 11.23 -8.44
N GLU A 70 3.07 10.47 -9.18
CA GLU A 70 3.52 9.41 -10.07
C GLU A 70 4.45 9.93 -11.18
N LYS A 71 4.19 11.14 -11.68
CA LYS A 71 5.00 11.78 -12.71
C LYS A 71 6.31 12.35 -12.15
N GLU A 72 6.30 12.89 -10.94
CA GLU A 72 7.51 13.40 -10.25
C GLU A 72 8.52 12.28 -9.96
N TYR A 73 8.03 11.07 -9.68
CA TYR A 73 8.85 9.88 -9.41
C TYR A 73 9.08 8.98 -10.64
N GLU A 74 8.78 9.44 -11.85
CA GLU A 74 9.01 8.69 -13.09
C GLU A 74 10.49 8.31 -13.28
N THR A 75 11.42 9.24 -13.05
CA THR A 75 12.87 8.97 -13.08
C THR A 75 13.31 8.02 -11.97
N PHE A 76 12.62 7.99 -10.84
CA PHE A 76 12.89 7.02 -9.76
C PHE A 76 12.43 5.61 -10.13
N ARG A 77 11.34 5.50 -10.92
CA ARG A 77 10.85 4.26 -11.55
C ARG A 77 11.71 3.78 -12.72
N GLU A 78 12.73 4.51 -13.17
CA GLU A 78 13.65 3.98 -14.19
C GLU A 78 14.51 2.82 -13.65
N SER A 79 14.72 2.75 -12.33
CA SER A 79 15.38 1.62 -11.70
C SER A 79 14.43 0.41 -11.67
N PRO A 80 14.77 -0.72 -12.32
CA PRO A 80 13.90 -1.90 -12.37
C PRO A 80 13.54 -2.44 -10.99
N VAL A 81 14.46 -2.30 -10.02
CA VAL A 81 14.26 -2.75 -8.63
C VAL A 81 13.24 -1.87 -7.90
N VAL A 82 13.24 -0.57 -8.21
CA VAL A 82 12.32 0.40 -7.61
C VAL A 82 10.94 0.30 -8.25
N ASP A 83 10.86 0.22 -9.58
CA ASP A 83 9.60 0.03 -10.30
C ASP A 83 8.89 -1.27 -9.89
N ASP A 84 9.62 -2.39 -9.83
CA ASP A 84 9.09 -3.67 -9.37
C ASP A 84 8.49 -3.58 -7.95
N PHE A 85 9.16 -2.87 -7.05
CA PHE A 85 8.70 -2.68 -5.69
C PHE A 85 7.49 -1.76 -5.62
N LEU A 86 7.52 -0.61 -6.29
CA LEU A 86 6.43 0.37 -6.28
C LEU A 86 5.17 -0.22 -6.92
N ARG A 87 5.30 -1.03 -7.99
CA ARG A 87 4.18 -1.76 -8.57
C ARG A 87 3.60 -2.79 -7.60
N ALA A 88 4.44 -3.53 -6.90
CA ALA A 88 3.98 -4.51 -5.91
C ALA A 88 3.31 -3.83 -4.69
N GLU A 89 3.85 -2.70 -4.25
CA GLU A 89 3.28 -1.87 -3.17
C GLU A 89 1.94 -1.26 -3.58
N LEU A 90 1.83 -0.69 -4.78
CA LEU A 90 0.59 -0.14 -5.30
C LEU A 90 -0.49 -1.22 -5.43
N ALA A 91 -0.15 -2.40 -5.96
CA ALA A 91 -1.09 -3.52 -6.05
C ALA A 91 -1.60 -3.96 -4.67
N PHE A 92 -0.72 -3.99 -3.67
CA PHE A 92 -1.10 -4.30 -2.29
C PHE A 92 -1.99 -3.21 -1.68
N CYS A 93 -1.65 -1.93 -1.87
CA CYS A 93 -2.47 -0.81 -1.41
C CYS A 93 -3.86 -0.81 -2.03
N ARG A 94 -4.00 -1.05 -3.34
CA ARG A 94 -5.30 -1.13 -4.02
C ARG A 94 -6.15 -2.27 -3.46
N MET A 95 -5.57 -3.46 -3.28
CA MET A 95 -6.27 -4.59 -2.66
C MET A 95 -6.77 -4.24 -1.25
N MET A 96 -5.95 -3.57 -0.42
CA MET A 96 -6.35 -3.16 0.93
C MET A 96 -7.41 -2.05 0.91
N GLN A 97 -7.36 -1.12 -0.03
CA GLN A 97 -8.38 -0.09 -0.22
C GLN A 97 -9.72 -0.70 -0.61
N GLU A 98 -9.74 -1.64 -1.57
CA GLU A 98 -10.96 -2.36 -1.94
C GLU A 98 -11.56 -3.11 -0.74
N ILE A 99 -10.72 -3.80 0.03
CA ILE A 99 -11.14 -4.46 1.29
C ILE A 99 -11.75 -3.44 2.26
N TYR A 100 -11.12 -2.28 2.45
CA TYR A 100 -11.61 -1.24 3.35
C TYR A 100 -12.96 -0.71 2.89
N VAL A 101 -13.11 -0.38 1.60
CA VAL A 101 -14.37 0.09 1.01
C VAL A 101 -15.47 -0.93 1.24
N ILE A 102 -15.24 -2.21 0.91
CA ILE A 102 -16.21 -3.29 1.13
C ILE A 102 -16.61 -3.35 2.61
N ILE A 103 -15.65 -3.31 3.53
CA ILE A 103 -15.94 -3.36 4.97
C ILE A 103 -16.77 -2.14 5.39
N THR A 104 -16.42 -0.94 4.95
CA THR A 104 -17.12 0.29 5.36
C THR A 104 -18.51 0.44 4.73
N GLU A 105 -18.69 0.03 3.48
CA GLU A 105 -19.99 0.03 2.80
C GLU A 105 -20.94 -0.99 3.42
N GLU A 106 -20.47 -2.21 3.68
CA GLU A 106 -21.29 -3.27 4.29
C GLU A 106 -21.67 -2.96 5.75
N LEU A 107 -20.79 -2.27 6.48
CA LEU A 107 -21.06 -1.87 7.86
C LEU A 107 -22.01 -0.67 7.97
N ASN A 108 -22.38 -0.02 6.86
CA ASN A 108 -23.33 1.12 6.79
C ASN A 108 -23.17 2.08 7.97
N PHE A 109 -22.01 2.71 8.11
CA PHE A 109 -21.78 3.72 9.15
C PHE A 109 -22.66 4.97 8.86
N GLU A 110 -23.86 5.03 9.45
CA GLU A 110 -24.65 6.25 9.72
C GLU A 110 -24.32 6.83 11.10
#